data_AF-A0A7W0ZDN6-F1
#
_entry.id   AF-A0A7W0ZDN6-F1
#
_cell.length_a   1.000
_cell.length_b   1.000
_cell.length_c   1.000
_cell.angle_alpha   90.00
_cell.angle_beta   90.00
_cell.angle_gamma   90.00
#
_symmetry.space_group_name_H-M   'P 1'
#
loop_
_entity.id
_entity.type
_entity.pdbx_description
1 polymer ?
#
loop_
_entity_poly.entity_id
_entity_poly.type
_entity_poly.pdbx_seq_one_letter_code
_entity_poly.pdbx_strand_id
1 'polypeptide(L)'
;MQGLHAAGGFLLLGVTAAFTLAATFLALTYGAKPWLEVARRVLNGVLGAQVLVGAILYITGSRPGDGLHLLYAVAALGALPLGNAFSSEAPPKARAGVLAVSGLLALGLVFRLISTGD
;
A
#
# COMPACT_ATOMS: atom_id res chain seq x y z
N MET A 1 -1.56 -5.26 20.87
CA MET A 1 -0.86 -5.29 19.57
C MET A 1 -1.78 -5.74 18.43
N GLN A 2 -2.47 -6.88 18.54
CA GLN A 2 -3.40 -7.36 17.48
C GLN A 2 -4.49 -6.34 17.10
N GLY A 3 -5.21 -5.76 18.08
CA GLY A 3 -6.23 -4.72 17.79
C GLY A 3 -5.66 -3.44 17.14
N LEU A 4 -4.42 -3.08 17.46
CA LEU A 4 -3.74 -1.92 16.83
C LEU A 4 -3.33 -2.24 15.39
N HIS A 5 -2.89 -3.47 15.12
CA HIS A 5 -2.57 -3.94 13.77
C HIS A 5 -3.82 -3.98 12.89
N ALA A 6 -4.93 -4.51 13.42
CA ALA A 6 -6.22 -4.54 12.71
C ALA A 6 -6.74 -3.11 12.41
N ALA A 7 -6.81 -2.23 13.42
CA ALA A 7 -7.22 -0.84 13.23
C ALA A 7 -6.31 -0.10 12.23
N GLY A 8 -5.01 -0.36 12.30
CA GLY A 8 -4.02 0.16 11.38
C GLY A 8 -4.20 -0.35 9.94
N GLY A 9 -4.62 -1.60 9.76
CA GLY A 9 -5.00 -2.17 8.47
C GLY A 9 -6.15 -1.39 7.81
N PHE A 10 -7.25 -1.15 8.54
CA PHE A 10 -8.38 -0.38 8.01
C PHE A 10 -8.02 1.08 7.68
N LEU A 11 -7.21 1.73 8.52
CA LEU A 11 -6.71 3.07 8.24
C LEU A 11 -5.86 3.09 6.96
N LEU A 12 -4.97 2.10 6.81
CA LEU A 12 -4.13 1.95 5.62
C LEU A 12 -5.00 1.72 4.37
N LEU A 13 -6.08 0.94 4.47
CA LEU A 13 -7.02 0.72 3.37
C LEU A 13 -7.67 2.05 2.93
N GLY A 14 -8.21 2.82 3.88
CA GLY A 14 -8.85 4.10 3.60
C GLY A 14 -7.88 5.12 2.98
N VAL A 15 -6.66 5.23 3.52
CA VAL A 15 -5.63 6.13 2.98
C VAL A 15 -5.18 5.69 1.58
N THR A 16 -4.99 4.39 1.35
CA THR A 16 -4.63 3.85 0.03
C THR A 16 -5.73 4.12 -1.00
N ALA A 17 -7.01 3.97 -0.61
CA ALA A 17 -8.15 4.26 -1.47
C ALA A 17 -8.18 5.74 -1.85
N ALA A 18 -8.09 6.64 -0.87
CA ALA A 18 -8.08 8.08 -1.10
C ALA A 18 -6.93 8.52 -2.03
N PHE A 19 -5.72 8.00 -1.78
CA PHE A 19 -4.57 8.24 -2.65
C PHE A 19 -4.80 7.75 -4.08
N THR A 20 -5.31 6.53 -4.24
CA THR A 20 -5.55 5.92 -5.55
C THR A 20 -6.57 6.71 -6.36
N LEU A 21 -7.67 7.13 -5.73
CA LEU A 21 -8.69 7.97 -6.35
C LEU A 21 -8.11 9.32 -6.79
N ALA A 22 -7.34 9.97 -5.93
CA ALA A 22 -6.73 11.25 -6.26
C ALA A 22 -5.68 11.14 -7.38
N ALA A 23 -4.84 10.10 -7.36
CA ALA A 23 -3.87 9.83 -8.41
C ALA A 23 -4.56 9.54 -9.75
N THR A 24 -5.65 8.76 -9.73
CA THR A 24 -6.47 8.44 -10.92
C THR A 24 -7.10 9.69 -11.51
N PHE A 25 -7.79 10.49 -10.68
CA PHE A 25 -8.43 11.73 -11.12
C PHE A 25 -7.40 12.70 -11.75
N LEU A 26 -6.25 12.88 -11.09
CA LEU A 26 -5.19 13.73 -11.62
C LEU A 26 -4.56 13.18 -12.90
N ALA A 27 -4.39 11.86 -13.02
CA ALA A 27 -3.90 11.23 -14.24
C ALA A 27 -4.82 11.53 -15.44
N LEU A 28 -6.14 11.48 -15.22
CA LEU A 28 -7.13 11.73 -16.26
C LEU A 28 -7.24 13.21 -16.64
N THR A 29 -6.86 14.13 -15.76
CA THR A 29 -7.23 15.55 -15.90
C THR A 29 -6.04 16.51 -16.04
N TYR A 30 -4.95 16.30 -15.29
CA TYR A 30 -3.90 17.33 -15.13
C TYR A 30 -2.45 16.79 -15.08
N GLY A 31 -2.24 15.47 -15.07
CA GLY A 31 -0.91 14.86 -14.85
C GLY A 31 -0.45 14.87 -13.39
N ALA A 32 0.77 14.38 -13.13
CA ALA A 32 1.28 14.19 -11.77
C ALA A 32 1.66 15.52 -11.09
N LYS A 33 1.19 15.71 -9.85
CA LYS A 33 1.54 16.87 -9.00
C LYS A 33 2.56 16.46 -7.94
N PRO A 34 3.46 17.37 -7.49
CA PRO A 34 4.50 17.06 -6.50
C PRO A 34 3.98 16.49 -5.18
N TRP A 35 2.79 16.91 -4.74
CA TRP A 35 2.20 16.44 -3.49
C TRP A 35 1.81 14.94 -3.55
N LEU A 36 1.52 14.38 -4.74
CA LEU A 36 1.26 12.94 -4.89
C LEU A 36 2.49 12.12 -4.51
N GLU A 37 3.68 12.62 -4.80
CA GLU A 37 4.93 11.94 -4.41
C GLU A 37 5.13 11.96 -2.90
N VAL A 38 4.78 13.05 -2.23
CA VAL A 38 4.82 13.15 -0.78
C VAL A 38 3.80 12.19 -0.16
N ALA A 39 2.55 12.22 -0.63
CA ALA A 39 1.48 11.34 -0.16
C ALA A 39 1.86 9.86 -0.32
N ARG A 40 2.45 9.50 -1.45
CA ARG A 40 2.94 8.15 -1.72
C ARG A 40 4.06 7.73 -0.78
N ARG A 41 5.05 8.60 -0.53
CA ARG A 41 6.14 8.32 0.43
C ARG A 41 5.60 8.08 1.83
N VAL A 42 4.63 8.88 2.26
CA VAL A 42 3.93 8.69 3.55
C VAL A 42 3.23 7.34 3.58
N LEU A 43 2.48 7.01 2.52
CA LEU A 43 1.79 5.71 2.38
C LEU A 43 2.75 4.53 2.48
N ASN A 44 3.88 4.61 1.78
CA ASN A 44 4.94 3.59 1.84
C ASN A 44 5.53 3.46 3.25
N GLY A 45 5.74 4.58 3.95
CA GLY A 45 6.21 4.58 5.33
C GLY A 45 5.22 3.92 6.30
N VAL A 46 3.93 4.24 6.18
CA VAL A 46 2.87 3.64 7.00
C VAL A 46 2.75 2.14 6.70
N LEU A 47 2.80 1.73 5.43
CA LEU A 47 2.77 0.32 5.05
C LEU A 47 3.99 -0.43 5.60
N GLY A 48 5.18 0.16 5.49
CA GLY A 48 6.40 -0.40 6.09
C GLY A 48 6.30 -0.59 7.61
N ALA A 49 5.74 0.41 8.32
CA ALA A 49 5.48 0.30 9.75
C ALA A 49 4.49 -0.84 10.08
N GLN A 50 3.43 -1.01 9.28
CA GLN A 50 2.48 -2.11 9.45
C GLN A 50 3.12 -3.48 9.24
N VAL A 51 4.01 -3.62 8.25
CA VAL A 51 4.75 -4.87 8.05
C VAL A 51 5.62 -5.19 9.26
N LEU A 52 6.31 -4.19 9.83
CA LEU A 52 7.14 -4.40 11.03
C LEU A 52 6.29 -4.86 12.23
N VAL A 53 5.13 -4.25 12.45
CA VAL A 53 4.19 -4.67 13.50
C VAL A 53 3.71 -6.10 13.27
N GLY A 54 3.32 -6.45 12.03
CA GLY A 54 2.91 -7.80 11.65
C GLY A 54 4.03 -8.84 11.83
N ALA A 55 5.28 -8.49 11.50
CA ALA A 55 6.44 -9.36 11.69
C ALA A 55 6.72 -9.63 13.18
N ILE A 56 6.60 -8.62 14.05
CA ILE A 56 6.71 -8.78 15.50
C ILE A 56 5.61 -9.72 16.01
N LEU A 57 4.36 -9.53 15.58
CA LEU A 57 3.23 -10.40 15.93
C LEU A 57 3.49 -11.86 15.51
N TYR A 58 3.99 -12.06 14.29
CA TYR A 58 4.30 -13.39 13.77
C TYR A 58 5.39 -14.10 14.60
N ILE A 59 6.48 -13.41 14.95
CA ILE A 59 7.59 -13.98 15.72
C ILE A 59 7.18 -14.26 17.17
N THR A 60 6.29 -13.44 17.74
CA THR A 60 5.73 -13.62 19.09
C THR A 60 4.59 -14.65 19.16
N GLY A 61 4.30 -15.33 18.04
CA GLY A 61 3.37 -16.45 18.00
C GLY A 61 1.93 -16.09 17.63
N SER A 62 1.63 -14.80 17.42
CA SER A 62 0.35 -14.34 16.86
C SER A 62 0.37 -14.48 15.34
N ARG A 63 0.29 -15.73 14.87
CA ARG A 63 0.30 -16.06 13.44
C ARG A 63 -1.11 -15.94 12.85
N PRO A 64 -1.24 -15.48 11.59
CA PRO A 64 -2.53 -15.45 10.91
C PRO A 64 -3.07 -16.87 10.70
N GLY A 65 -4.39 -17.04 10.77
CA GLY A 65 -5.06 -18.32 10.55
C GLY A 65 -4.99 -18.79 9.09
N ASP A 66 -4.92 -17.85 8.14
CA ASP A 66 -4.78 -18.13 6.71
C ASP A 66 -3.34 -17.94 6.21
N GLY A 67 -2.75 -18.99 5.64
CA GLY A 67 -1.40 -18.95 5.05
C GLY A 67 -1.27 -17.96 3.88
N LEU A 68 -2.39 -17.60 3.23
CA LEU A 68 -2.40 -16.59 2.17
C LEU A 68 -2.03 -15.19 2.68
N HIS A 69 -2.21 -14.91 3.98
CA HIS A 69 -1.82 -13.64 4.57
C HIS A 69 -0.33 -13.34 4.36
N LEU A 70 0.52 -14.36 4.48
CA LEU A 70 1.96 -14.24 4.26
C LEU A 70 2.30 -13.97 2.79
N LEU A 71 1.59 -14.62 1.87
CA LEU A 71 1.76 -14.36 0.43
C LEU A 71 1.42 -12.90 0.10
N TYR A 72 0.30 -12.40 0.61
CA TYR A 72 -0.10 -11.00 0.39
C TYR A 72 0.85 -10.02 1.09
N ALA A 73 1.42 -10.38 2.25
CA ALA A 73 2.40 -9.54 2.93
C ALA A 73 3.70 -9.41 2.13
N VAL A 74 4.21 -10.52 1.57
CA VAL A 74 5.38 -10.51 0.68
C VAL A 74 5.08 -9.74 -0.61
N ALA A 75 3.89 -9.93 -1.19
CA ALA A 75 3.49 -9.18 -2.38
C ALA A 75 3.40 -7.66 -2.10
N ALA A 76 2.85 -7.25 -0.96
CA ALA A 76 2.77 -5.85 -0.54
C ALA A 76 4.17 -5.23 -0.34
N LEU A 77 5.10 -6.00 0.23
CA LEU A 77 6.50 -5.60 0.33
C LEU A 77 7.16 -5.42 -1.04
N GLY A 78 6.84 -6.28 -2.02
CA GLY A 78 7.35 -6.17 -3.39
C GLY A 78 6.73 -5.02 -4.19
N ALA A 79 5.46 -4.68 -3.92
CA ALA A 79 4.76 -3.59 -4.60
C ALA A 79 5.41 -2.21 -4.31
N LEU A 80 5.99 -2.03 -3.11
CA LEU A 80 6.65 -0.79 -2.70
C LEU A 80 7.87 -0.40 -3.57
N PRO A 81 8.92 -1.22 -3.70
CA PRO A 81 10.08 -0.91 -4.53
C PRO A 81 9.71 -0.86 -6.01
N LEU A 82 8.79 -1.71 -6.48
CA LEU A 82 8.33 -1.70 -7.87
C LEU A 82 7.59 -0.40 -8.21
N GLY A 83 6.63 0.01 -7.39
CA GLY A 83 5.94 1.30 -7.57
C GLY A 83 6.90 2.48 -7.51
N ASN A 84 7.93 2.43 -6.66
CA ASN A 84 9.01 3.43 -6.64
C ASN A 84 9.80 3.46 -7.94
N ALA A 85 10.35 2.33 -8.38
CA ALA A 85 11.16 2.24 -9.59
C ALA A 85 10.39 2.75 -10.81
N PHE A 86 9.20 2.20 -11.07
CA PHE A 86 8.40 2.59 -12.24
C PHE A 86 7.96 4.04 -12.21
N SER A 87 7.59 4.59 -11.05
CA SER A 87 7.22 6.02 -10.95
C SER A 87 8.40 6.96 -11.18
N SER A 88 9.63 6.52 -10.88
CA SER A 88 10.83 7.35 -10.99
C SER A 88 11.35 7.45 -12.42
N GLU A 89 11.11 6.39 -13.21
CA GLU A 89 11.47 6.33 -14.63
C GLU A 89 10.37 6.86 -15.55
N ALA A 90 9.13 6.97 -15.06
CA ALA A 90 8.00 7.43 -15.86
C ALA A 90 8.12 8.91 -16.26
N PRO A 91 7.88 9.25 -17.55
CA PRO A 91 7.77 10.64 -17.99
C PRO A 91 6.68 11.40 -17.20
N PRO A 92 6.81 12.73 -17.01
CA PRO A 92 5.88 13.50 -16.17
C PRO A 92 4.39 13.34 -16.50
N LYS A 93 4.07 13.14 -17.79
CA LYS A 93 2.70 12.91 -18.27
C LYS A 93 2.14 11.53 -17.89
N ALA A 94 2.96 10.47 -17.93
CA ALA A 94 2.54 9.10 -17.66
C ALA A 94 2.64 8.72 -16.17
N ARG A 95 3.42 9.48 -15.39
CA ARG A 95 3.70 9.21 -13.98
C ARG A 95 2.44 9.07 -13.13
N ALA A 96 1.43 9.91 -13.33
CA ALA A 96 0.18 9.81 -12.58
C ALA A 96 -0.58 8.50 -12.85
N GLY A 97 -0.54 8.00 -14.09
CA GLY A 97 -1.11 6.70 -14.46
C GLY A 97 -0.37 5.54 -13.77
N VAL A 98 0.96 5.58 -13.73
CA VAL A 98 1.76 4.59 -12.99
C VAL A 98 1.42 4.60 -11.50
N LEU A 99 1.24 5.79 -10.91
CA LEU A 99 0.83 5.94 -9.51
C LEU A 99 -0.59 5.39 -9.27
N ALA A 100 -1.52 5.62 -10.20
CA ALA A 100 -2.88 5.10 -10.11
C ALA A 100 -2.91 3.57 -10.15
N VAL A 101 -2.19 2.95 -11.10
CA VAL A 101 -2.08 1.48 -11.19
C VAL A 101 -1.43 0.89 -9.94
N SER A 102 -0.34 1.51 -9.47
CA SER A 102 0.34 1.08 -8.23
C SER A 102 -0.59 1.20 -7.01
N GLY A 103 -1.39 2.27 -6.95
CA GLY A 103 -2.40 2.47 -5.91
C GLY A 103 -3.49 1.41 -5.92
N LEU A 104 -4.03 1.05 -7.09
CA LEU A 104 -5.01 -0.03 -7.23
C LEU A 104 -4.46 -1.38 -6.78
N LEU A 105 -3.22 -1.70 -7.15
CA LEU A 105 -2.54 -2.91 -6.71
C LEU A 105 -2.36 -2.92 -5.18
N ALA A 106 -1.88 -1.81 -4.60
CA ALA A 106 -1.73 -1.67 -3.16
C ALA A 106 -3.08 -1.80 -2.44
N LEU A 107 -4.14 -1.21 -2.99
CA LEU A 107 -5.49 -1.30 -2.43
C LEU A 107 -5.98 -2.75 -2.37
N GLY A 108 -5.80 -3.51 -3.45
CA GLY A 108 -6.16 -4.93 -3.49
C GLY A 108 -5.37 -5.78 -2.49
N LEU A 109 -4.07 -5.50 -2.34
CA LEU A 109 -3.21 -6.20 -1.39
C LEU A 109 -3.58 -5.88 0.06
N VAL A 110 -3.81 -4.61 0.39
CA VAL A 110 -4.24 -4.20 1.75
C VAL A 110 -5.61 -4.79 2.08
N PHE A 111 -6.55 -4.79 1.13
CA PHE A 111 -7.84 -5.44 1.31
C PHE A 111 -7.68 -6.94 1.64
N ARG A 112 -6.88 -7.66 0.84
CA ARG A 112 -6.62 -9.09 1.07
C ARG A 112 -5.92 -9.36 2.39
N LEU A 113 -4.97 -8.52 2.80
CA LEU A 113 -4.29 -8.63 4.09
C LEU A 113 -5.28 -8.52 5.26
N ILE A 114 -6.24 -7.58 5.19
CA ILE A 114 -7.30 -7.46 6.20
C ILE A 114 -8.17 -8.72 6.19
N SER A 115 -8.60 -9.19 5.02
CA SER A 115 -9.50 -10.34 4.91
C SER A 115 -8.89 -11.71 5.27
N THR A 116 -7.57 -11.80 5.41
CA THR A 116 -6.86 -13.06 5.69
C THR A 116 -6.09 -13.02 7.01
N GLY A 117 -6.15 -11.91 7.75
CA GLY A 117 -5.38 -11.68 8.97
C GLY A 117 -6.04 -12.15 10.27
N ASP A 118 -7.21 -12.78 10.18
CA ASP A 118 -7.97 -13.33 11.31
C ASP A 118 -7.30 -14.56 11.94
#